data_AF-U6RSU9-F1
#
_entry.id   AF-U6RSU9-F1
#
_cell.length_a   1.000
_cell.length_b   1.000
_cell.length_c   1.000
_cell.angle_alpha   90.00
_cell.angle_beta   90.00
_cell.angle_gamma   90.00
#
_symmetry.space_group_name_H-M   'P 1'
#
loop_
_entity.id
_entity.type
_entity.pdbx_description
1 polymer ?
#
loop_
_entity_poly.entity_id
_entity_poly.type
_entity_poly.pdbx_seq_one_letter_code
_entity_poly.pdbx_strand_id
1 'polypeptide(L)'
;MSKFITPEDYDASIHREILDALTRNDDTLVEICEDRAVSEMRGYLSARYDTDTLFSAEGSARHPLVLMMALDITVYHLFCIHNPQKLSQVREDRYERAVEWLRQVAKCQINIDGAPPLPDTESRQGLPWKMRSNPKRRNRL
;
A
#
# COMPACT_ATOMS: atom_id res chain seq x y z
N MET A 1 -4.46 3.39 15.13
CA MET A 1 -4.93 3.15 13.74
C MET A 1 -4.55 4.38 12.94
N SER A 2 -3.66 4.23 11.96
CA SER A 2 -3.24 5.32 11.08
C SER A 2 -4.29 5.47 9.98
N LYS A 3 -4.97 6.62 9.91
CA LYS A 3 -5.94 6.93 8.85
C LYS A 3 -5.19 7.33 7.57
N PHE A 4 -4.59 6.35 6.90
CA PHE A 4 -3.93 6.59 5.63
C PHE A 4 -4.94 6.95 4.52
N ILE A 5 -6.10 6.28 4.55
CA ILE A 5 -7.24 6.53 3.69
C ILE A 5 -8.27 7.34 4.49
N THR A 6 -8.90 8.33 3.86
CA THR A 6 -10.01 9.08 4.41
C THR A 6 -11.28 8.88 3.56
N PRO A 7 -12.48 9.09 4.14
CA PRO A 7 -13.75 8.95 3.41
C PRO A 7 -13.82 9.76 2.11
N GLU A 8 -13.17 10.93 2.07
CA GLU A 8 -13.14 11.81 0.90
C GLU A 8 -12.31 11.24 -0.25
N ASP A 9 -11.34 10.37 0.04
CA ASP A 9 -10.51 9.76 -1.01
C ASP A 9 -11.32 8.76 -1.87
N TYR A 10 -12.41 8.22 -1.32
CA TYR A 10 -13.31 7.34 -2.06
C TYR A 10 -14.06 8.08 -3.16
N ASP A 11 -14.29 9.39 -3.04
CA ASP A 11 -15.05 10.16 -4.03
C ASP A 11 -14.41 10.13 -5.44
N ALA A 12 -13.10 9.91 -5.52
CA ALA A 12 -12.38 9.73 -6.78
C ALA A 12 -12.61 8.35 -7.43
N SER A 13 -13.12 7.38 -6.68
CA SER A 13 -13.21 5.96 -7.07
C SER A 13 -14.62 5.37 -7.04
N ILE A 14 -15.48 5.83 -6.12
CA ILE A 14 -16.87 5.39 -5.89
C ILE A 14 -17.68 6.57 -5.36
N HIS A 15 -18.92 6.72 -5.82
CA HIS A 15 -19.86 7.64 -5.19
C HIS A 15 -20.22 7.22 -3.76
N ARG A 16 -20.28 8.19 -2.84
CA ARG A 16 -20.63 7.99 -1.42
C ARG A 16 -21.92 7.20 -1.21
N GLU A 17 -22.94 7.43 -2.04
CA GLU A 17 -24.21 6.67 -1.96
C GLU A 17 -24.03 5.15 -2.15
N ILE A 18 -23.11 4.76 -3.04
CA ILE A 18 -22.79 3.34 -3.27
C ILE A 18 -21.98 2.80 -2.10
N LEU A 19 -21.05 3.59 -1.58
CA LEU A 19 -20.26 3.22 -0.40
C LEU A 19 -21.17 2.95 0.81
N ASP A 20 -22.08 3.87 1.11
CA ASP A 20 -23.04 3.77 2.21
C ASP A 20 -23.97 2.54 2.04
N ALA A 21 -24.38 2.26 0.79
CA ALA A 21 -25.18 1.07 0.47
C ALA A 21 -24.40 -0.24 0.66
N LEU A 22 -23.09 -0.25 0.33
CA LEU A 22 -22.23 -1.41 0.48
C LEU A 22 -21.97 -1.71 1.97
N THR A 23 -21.72 -0.67 2.75
CA THR A 23 -21.38 -0.76 4.19
C THR A 23 -22.61 -0.85 5.08
N ARG A 24 -23.82 -0.62 4.56
CA ARG A 24 -25.06 -0.54 5.33
C ARG A 24 -24.98 0.51 6.45
N ASN A 25 -24.25 1.61 6.21
CA ASN A 25 -23.92 2.65 7.19
C ASN A 25 -23.09 2.14 8.40
N ASP A 26 -22.36 1.03 8.23
CA ASP A 26 -21.43 0.53 9.23
C ASP A 26 -19.99 0.93 8.88
N ASP A 27 -19.55 2.05 9.46
CA ASP A 27 -18.19 2.59 9.26
C ASP A 27 -17.11 1.62 9.74
N THR A 28 -17.43 0.69 10.65
CA THR A 28 -16.45 -0.29 11.14
C THR A 28 -16.00 -1.26 10.04
N LEU A 29 -16.87 -1.58 9.09
CA LEU A 29 -16.52 -2.44 7.95
C LEU A 29 -15.51 -1.75 7.02
N VAL A 30 -15.61 -0.44 6.87
CA VAL A 30 -14.67 0.36 6.08
C VAL A 30 -13.30 0.33 6.74
N GLU A 31 -13.23 0.65 8.03
CA GLU A 31 -11.97 0.66 8.79
C GLU A 31 -11.27 -0.70 8.75
N ILE A 32 -12.02 -1.80 8.89
CA ILE A 32 -11.47 -3.16 8.80
C ILE A 32 -10.92 -3.45 7.39
N CYS A 33 -11.59 -3.02 6.33
CA CYS A 33 -11.12 -3.20 4.95
C CYS A 33 -9.88 -2.36 4.66
N GLU A 34 -9.83 -1.13 5.16
CA GLU A 34 -8.65 -0.25 5.08
C GLU A 34 -7.45 -0.88 5.78
N ASP A 35 -7.62 -1.38 7.01
CA ASP A 35 -6.57 -2.06 7.76
C ASP A 35 -6.07 -3.30 7.03
N ARG A 36 -6.97 -4.10 6.42
CA ARG A 36 -6.59 -5.26 5.61
C ARG A 36 -5.77 -4.87 4.39
N ALA A 37 -6.21 -3.84 3.66
CA ALA A 37 -5.50 -3.36 2.47
C ALA A 37 -4.10 -2.82 2.82
N VAL A 38 -4.01 -1.99 3.87
CA VAL A 38 -2.72 -1.47 4.35
C VAL A 38 -1.82 -2.61 4.84
N SER A 39 -2.36 -3.59 5.56
CA SER A 39 -1.59 -4.75 6.02
C SER A 39 -1.07 -5.60 4.86
N GLU A 40 -1.86 -5.80 3.80
CA GLU A 40 -1.42 -6.51 2.60
C GLU A 40 -0.28 -5.75 1.91
N MET A 41 -0.44 -4.45 1.68
CA MET A 41 0.59 -3.61 1.07
C MET A 41 1.88 -3.58 1.90
N ARG A 42 1.77 -3.50 3.23
CA ARG A 42 2.91 -3.60 4.17
C ARG A 42 3.70 -4.89 3.96
N GLY A 43 3.01 -6.02 3.68
CA GLY A 43 3.65 -7.30 3.39
C GLY A 43 4.61 -7.23 2.20
N TYR A 44 4.22 -6.55 1.13
CA TYR A 44 5.05 -6.41 -0.08
C TYR A 44 6.12 -5.31 0.03
N LEU A 45 5.80 -4.18 0.68
CA LEU A 45 6.65 -2.98 0.69
C LEU A 45 7.70 -2.97 1.79
N SER A 46 7.44 -3.64 2.92
CA SER A 46 8.32 -3.64 4.12
C SER A 46 9.74 -4.16 3.88
N ALA A 47 9.97 -4.86 2.77
CA ALA A 47 11.32 -5.31 2.42
C ALA A 47 12.26 -4.16 2.02
N ARG A 48 11.72 -3.04 1.53
CA ARG A 48 12.50 -1.96 0.90
C ARG A 48 12.18 -0.56 1.41
N TYR A 49 10.96 -0.32 1.85
CA TYR A 49 10.48 1.00 2.25
C TYR A 49 10.03 1.00 3.69
N ASP A 50 10.24 2.13 4.36
CA ASP A 50 9.71 2.36 5.69
C ASP A 50 8.18 2.51 5.58
N THR A 51 7.49 1.40 5.76
CA THR A 51 6.04 1.34 5.69
C THR A 51 5.36 2.10 6.83
N ASP A 52 6.03 2.26 7.98
CA ASP A 52 5.45 3.01 9.08
C ASP A 52 5.38 4.49 8.72
N THR A 53 6.49 5.06 8.24
CA THR A 53 6.52 6.45 7.74
C THR A 53 5.63 6.64 6.52
N LEU A 54 5.59 5.67 5.60
CA LEU A 54 4.77 5.75 4.38
C LEU A 54 3.27 5.80 4.69
N PHE A 55 2.78 4.91 5.56
CA PHE A 55 1.36 4.81 5.90
C PHE A 55 0.93 5.75 7.04
N SER A 56 1.87 6.40 7.73
CA SER A 56 1.58 7.49 8.68
C SER A 56 1.39 8.86 8.00
N ALA A 57 1.65 8.97 6.70
CA ALA A 57 1.49 10.23 5.98
C ALA A 57 0.00 10.62 5.88
N GLU A 58 -0.28 11.92 5.99
CA GLU A 58 -1.64 12.48 5.93
C GLU A 58 -1.75 13.61 4.90
N GLY A 59 -2.96 13.86 4.40
CA GLY A 59 -3.24 14.95 3.47
C GLY A 59 -2.40 14.89 2.19
N SER A 60 -1.74 16.00 1.85
CA SER A 60 -0.89 16.13 0.65
C SER A 60 0.49 15.46 0.77
N ALA A 61 0.88 15.02 1.97
CA ALA A 61 2.12 14.28 2.16
C ALA A 61 2.00 12.81 1.73
N ARG A 62 0.77 12.33 1.52
CA ARG A 62 0.51 10.95 1.07
C ARG A 62 1.01 10.75 -0.35
N HIS A 63 1.67 9.62 -0.58
CA HIS A 63 2.12 9.26 -1.92
C HIS A 63 0.91 8.93 -2.81
N PRO A 64 0.62 9.68 -3.89
CA PRO A 64 -0.64 9.55 -4.64
C PRO A 64 -0.84 8.16 -5.25
N LEU A 65 0.22 7.55 -5.81
CA LEU A 65 0.13 6.20 -6.37
C LEU A 65 -0.16 5.12 -5.32
N VAL A 66 0.46 5.23 -4.14
CA VAL A 66 0.24 4.28 -3.03
C VAL A 66 -1.18 4.42 -2.51
N LEU A 67 -1.68 5.65 -2.38
CA LEU A 67 -3.07 5.92 -2.01
C LEU A 67 -4.05 5.32 -3.01
N MET A 68 -3.82 5.52 -4.32
CA MET A 68 -4.65 4.92 -5.37
C MET A 68 -4.69 3.39 -5.29
N MET A 69 -3.55 2.73 -5.10
CA MET A 69 -3.49 1.27 -5.00
C MET A 69 -4.17 0.76 -3.72
N ALA A 70 -3.99 1.46 -2.59
CA ALA A 70 -4.65 1.12 -1.33
C ALA A 70 -6.17 1.23 -1.43
N LEU A 71 -6.66 2.28 -2.11
CA LEU A 71 -8.09 2.45 -2.40
C LEU A 71 -8.63 1.33 -3.28
N ASP A 72 -7.95 0.99 -4.39
CA ASP A 72 -8.41 -0.08 -5.30
C ASP A 72 -8.53 -1.43 -4.55
N ILE A 73 -7.59 -1.76 -3.66
CA ILE A 73 -7.63 -2.97 -2.83
C ILE A 73 -8.76 -2.91 -1.79
N THR A 74 -8.90 -1.78 -1.09
CA THR A 74 -9.94 -1.59 -0.07
C THR A 74 -11.34 -1.73 -0.68
N VAL A 75 -11.56 -1.09 -1.82
CA VAL A 75 -12.79 -1.16 -2.60
C VAL A 75 -13.10 -2.60 -3.00
N TYR A 76 -12.12 -3.35 -3.48
CA TYR A 76 -12.30 -4.75 -3.83
C TYR A 76 -12.81 -5.57 -2.63
N HIS A 77 -12.17 -5.42 -1.47
CA HIS A 77 -12.60 -6.11 -0.24
C HIS A 77 -14.02 -5.73 0.19
N LEU A 78 -14.41 -4.46 0.06
CA LEU A 78 -15.77 -4.00 0.36
C LEU A 78 -16.82 -4.69 -0.52
N PHE A 79 -16.57 -4.79 -1.82
CA PHE A 79 -17.50 -5.49 -2.73
C PHE A 79 -17.57 -7.00 -2.45
N CYS A 80 -16.45 -7.63 -2.08
CA CYS A 80 -16.43 -9.05 -1.70
C CYS A 80 -17.28 -9.35 -0.46
N ILE A 81 -17.34 -8.43 0.52
CA ILE A 81 -18.18 -8.60 1.72
C ILE A 81 -19.67 -8.50 1.38
N HIS A 82 -20.03 -7.55 0.52
CA HIS A 82 -21.43 -7.27 0.22
C HIS A 82 -22.05 -8.32 -0.72
N ASN A 83 -21.45 -8.53 -1.89
CA ASN A 83 -21.93 -9.52 -2.86
C ASN A 83 -20.84 -9.91 -3.89
N PRO A 84 -20.13 -11.03 -3.66
CA PRO A 84 -19.11 -11.53 -4.59
C PRO A 84 -19.62 -11.77 -6.02
N GLN A 85 -20.90 -12.09 -6.20
CA GLN A 85 -21.46 -12.42 -7.53
C GLN A 85 -21.72 -11.19 -8.40
N LYS A 86 -21.74 -9.99 -7.81
CA LYS A 86 -21.94 -8.72 -8.53
C LYS A 86 -20.65 -7.92 -8.68
N LEU A 87 -19.49 -8.53 -8.43
CA LEU A 87 -18.21 -7.88 -8.64
C LEU A 87 -18.05 -7.57 -10.13
N SER A 88 -17.89 -6.28 -10.47
CA SER A 88 -17.61 -5.87 -11.84
C SER A 88 -16.20 -6.31 -12.22
N GLN A 89 -16.01 -6.79 -13.45
CA GLN A 89 -14.69 -7.11 -14.02
C GLN A 89 -13.70 -5.95 -13.84
N VAL A 90 -14.17 -4.70 -13.97
CA VAL A 90 -13.32 -3.51 -13.81
C VAL A 90 -12.70 -3.43 -12.40
N ARG A 91 -13.41 -3.90 -11.36
CA ARG A 91 -12.90 -3.90 -9.98
C ARG A 91 -11.91 -5.03 -9.76
N GLU A 92 -12.14 -6.19 -10.35
CA GLU A 92 -11.18 -7.29 -10.38
C GLU A 92 -9.88 -6.87 -11.08
N ASP A 93 -9.98 -6.32 -12.29
CA ASP A 93 -8.82 -5.87 -13.08
C ASP A 93 -7.99 -4.81 -12.34
N ARG A 94 -8.65 -3.90 -11.61
CA ARG A 94 -7.97 -2.89 -10.79
C ARG A 94 -7.25 -3.51 -9.59
N TYR A 95 -7.87 -4.47 -8.92
CA TYR A 95 -7.25 -5.21 -7.83
C TYR A 95 -6.05 -6.03 -8.33
N GLU A 96 -6.20 -6.77 -9.43
CA GLU A 96 -5.11 -7.52 -10.04
C GLU A 96 -3.95 -6.61 -10.45
N ARG A 97 -4.24 -5.44 -11.04
CA ARG A 97 -3.24 -4.42 -11.35
C ARG A 97 -2.50 -3.93 -10.10
N ALA A 98 -3.20 -3.69 -9.00
CA ALA A 98 -2.60 -3.25 -7.74
C ALA A 98 -1.67 -4.32 -7.14
N VAL A 99 -2.14 -5.57 -7.09
CA VAL A 99 -1.34 -6.71 -6.61
C VAL A 99 -0.14 -6.97 -7.50
N GLU A 100 -0.29 -6.89 -8.82
CA GLU A 100 0.82 -7.08 -9.76
C GLU A 100 1.87 -5.96 -9.62
N TRP A 101 1.44 -4.72 -9.44
CA TRP A 101 2.34 -3.61 -9.13
C TRP A 101 3.10 -3.85 -7.81
N LEU A 102 2.42 -4.27 -6.74
CA LEU A 102 3.07 -4.62 -5.46
C LEU A 102 4.10 -5.74 -5.62
N ARG A 103 3.78 -6.78 -6.41
CA ARG A 103 4.72 -7.87 -6.73
C ARG A 103 5.95 -7.36 -7.47
N GLN A 104 5.79 -6.46 -8.44
CA GLN A 104 6.92 -5.88 -9.18
C GLN A 104 7.78 -4.99 -8.29
N VAL A 105 7.19 -4.24 -7.36
CA VAL A 105 7.92 -3.46 -6.35
C VAL A 105 8.72 -4.39 -5.43
N ALA A 106 8.10 -5.48 -4.96
CA ALA A 106 8.74 -6.50 -4.13
C ALA A 106 9.90 -7.22 -4.86
N LYS A 107 9.74 -7.47 -6.18
CA LYS A 107 10.79 -8.01 -7.07
C LYS A 107 11.90 -7.00 -7.42
N CYS A 108 11.85 -5.79 -6.87
CA CYS A 108 12.80 -4.70 -7.18
C CYS A 108 12.79 -4.25 -8.65
N GLN A 109 11.72 -4.55 -9.40
CA GLN A 109 11.57 -4.13 -10.81
C GLN A 109 11.04 -2.71 -10.93
N ILE A 110 10.18 -2.32 -9.97
CA ILE A 110 9.65 -0.96 -9.86
C ILE A 110 10.20 -0.31 -8.58
N ASN A 111 10.55 0.97 -8.70
CA ASN A 111 10.87 1.81 -7.56
C ASN A 111 9.74 2.82 -7.34
N ILE A 112 9.31 2.99 -6.09
CA ILE A 112 8.39 4.05 -5.68
C ILE A 112 9.22 5.29 -5.43
N ASP A 113 9.17 6.24 -6.35
CA ASP A 113 9.89 7.51 -6.22
C ASP A 113 9.31 8.34 -5.07
N GLY A 114 10.17 8.97 -4.26
CA GLY A 114 9.74 9.73 -3.09
C GLY A 114 9.22 8.92 -1.90
N ALA A 115 9.15 7.59 -1.98
CA ALA A 115 8.84 6.76 -0.80
C ALA A 115 10.04 6.67 0.15
N PRO A 116 9.82 6.72 1.47
CA PRO A 116 10.90 6.66 2.46
C PRO A 116 11.60 5.29 2.39
N PRO A 117 12.91 5.24 2.08
CA PRO A 117 13.64 3.98 2.01
C PRO A 117 13.88 3.41 3.41
N LEU A 118 13.94 2.09 3.53
CA LEU A 118 14.35 1.43 4.77
C LEU A 118 15.80 1.85 5.12
N PRO A 119 16.13 2.12 6.39
CA PRO A 119 17.50 2.38 6.81
C PRO A 119 18.44 1.21 6.45
N ASP A 120 19.69 1.56 6.12
CA ASP A 120 20.73 0.65 5.59
C ASP A 120 21.06 -0.55 6.52
N THR A 121 20.71 -0.42 7.80
CA THR A 121 20.85 -1.43 8.86
C THR A 121 19.76 -2.49 8.83
N GLU A 122 18.56 -2.14 8.39
CA GLU A 122 17.36 -3.00 8.42
C GLU A 122 16.96 -3.52 7.05
N SER A 123 17.50 -2.91 5.97
CA SER A 123 17.26 -3.33 4.60
C SER A 123 17.61 -4.81 4.44
N ARG A 124 16.56 -5.64 4.27
CA ARG A 124 16.65 -7.11 4.29
C ARG A 124 17.75 -7.57 3.34
N GLN A 125 18.61 -8.45 3.85
CA GLN A 125 19.69 -9.10 3.10
C GLN A 125 19.10 -9.94 1.95
N GLY A 126 18.74 -9.29 0.85
CA GLY A 126 18.06 -9.93 -0.28
C GLY A 126 18.02 -9.08 -1.55
N LEU A 127 18.54 -7.85 -1.51
CA LEU A 127 18.79 -7.08 -2.71
C LEU A 127 19.86 -7.82 -3.54
N PRO A 128 19.59 -8.18 -4.80
CA PRO A 128 20.51 -8.99 -5.61
C PRO A 128 21.89 -8.33 -5.82
N TRP A 129 22.00 -7.02 -5.57
CA TRP A 129 23.25 -6.28 -5.66
C TRP A 129 23.42 -5.37 -4.45
N LYS A 130 24.34 -5.71 -3.53
CA LYS A 130 24.74 -4.83 -2.43
C LYS A 130 26.24 -4.55 -2.56
N MET A 131 26.60 -3.47 -3.24
CA MET A 131 27.98 -2.99 -3.30
C MET A 131 28.28 -2.17 -2.04
N ARG A 132 29.18 -2.66 -1.19
CA ARG A 132 29.71 -1.91 -0.05
C ARG A 132 31.22 -1.69 -0.25
N SER A 133 31.68 -0.49 0.05
CA SER A 133 33.12 -0.21 0.13
C SER A 133 33.67 -0.80 1.43
N ASN A 134 34.93 -1.23 1.40
CA ASN A 134 35.59 -1.72 2.61
C ASN A 134 35.85 -0.50 3.53
N PRO A 135 35.49 -0.54 4.83
CA PRO A 135 35.82 0.54 5.75
C PRO A 135 37.33 0.84 5.75
N LYS A 136 37.68 2.12 5.90
CA LYS A 136 39.07 2.60 5.86
C LYS A 136 39.92 1.81 6.87
N ARG A 137 40.91 1.05 6.37
CA ARG A 137 41.86 0.33 7.23
C ARG A 137 42.64 1.34 8.07
N ARG A 138 42.54 1.21 9.40
CA ARG A 138 43.28 2.03 10.36
C ARG A 138 44.60 1.33 10.65
N ASN A 139 45.64 1.60 9.85
CA ASN A 139 46.98 1.13 10.17
C ASN A 139 47.48 1.91 11.41
N ARG A 140 47.79 1.19 12.49
CA ARG A 140 48.54 1.76 13.62
C ARG A 140 50.03 1.69 13.23
N LEU A 141 50.69 2.84 13.22
CA LEU A 141 52.15 2.96 13.14
C LEU A 141 52.76 2.58 14.48
#